data_AF-A0A6G2QFB0-F1
#
_entry.id   AF-A0A6G2QFB0-F1
#
_cell.length_a   1.000
_cell.length_b   1.000
_cell.length_c   1.000
_cell.angle_alpha   90.00
_cell.angle_beta   90.00
_cell.angle_gamma   90.00
#
_symmetry.space_group_name_H-M   'P 1'
#
loop_
_entity.id
_entity.type
_entity.pdbx_description
1 polymer ?
#
loop_
_entity_poly.entity_id
_entity_poly.type
_entity_poly.pdbx_seq_one_letter_code
_entity_poly.pdbx_strand_id
1 'polypeptide(L)' 'MGRGELTDSAWERIAPLLPGVDGRGRPWRDHRQVINGVLWRLRTGAPWRDLPERYGPWQTVYERFA' A
#
# COMPACT_ATOMS: atom_id res chain seq x y z
N MET A 1 -1.17 13.41 -6.18
CA MET A 1 0.03 12.56 -5.96
C MET A 1 0.95 13.25 -4.99
N GLY A 2 1.19 12.65 -3.83
CA GLY A 2 2.18 13.15 -2.86
C GLY A 2 3.61 12.83 -3.32
N ARG A 3 4.62 13.57 -2.82
CA ARG A 3 6.03 13.21 -3.03
C ARG A 3 6.29 11.80 -2.48
N GLY A 4 6.62 10.86 -3.37
CA GLY A 4 6.96 9.47 -3.03
C GLY A 4 5.83 8.44 -3.18
N GLU A 5 4.73 8.78 -3.84
CA GLU A 5 3.71 7.81 -4.26
C GLU A 5 3.98 7.29 -5.67
N LEU A 6 3.45 6.10 -5.99
CA LEU A 6 3.53 5.53 -7.34
C LEU A 6 2.81 6.43 -8.35
N THR A 7 3.51 6.75 -9.43
CA THR A 7 2.91 7.33 -10.63
C THR A 7 1.92 6.33 -11.24
N ASP A 8 0.96 6.84 -12.02
CA ASP A 8 0.01 5.97 -12.71
C ASP A 8 0.73 4.98 -13.64
N SER A 9 1.75 5.46 -14.37
CA SER A 9 2.58 4.62 -15.25
C SER A 9 3.35 3.52 -14.52
N ALA A 10 3.82 3.77 -13.30
CA ALA A 10 4.48 2.74 -12.48
C ALA A 10 3.43 1.77 -11.93
N TRP A 11 2.27 2.28 -11.52
CA TRP A 11 1.16 1.48 -11.03
C TRP A 11 0.65 0.51 -12.10
N GLU A 12 0.47 0.95 -13.34
CA GLU A 12 0.02 0.12 -14.47
C GLU A 12 0.93 -1.08 -14.73
N ARG A 13 2.23 -0.97 -14.43
CA ARG A 13 3.18 -2.07 -14.58
C ARG A 13 3.11 -3.08 -13.44
N ILE A 14 2.77 -2.63 -12.24
CA ILE A 14 2.75 -3.47 -11.01
C ILE A 14 1.38 -4.11 -10.81
N ALA A 15 0.30 -3.37 -11.07
CA ALA A 15 -1.07 -3.81 -10.78
C ALA A 15 -1.41 -5.21 -11.33
N PRO A 16 -1.02 -5.60 -12.56
CA PRO A 16 -1.32 -6.93 -13.10
C PRO A 16 -0.57 -8.08 -12.39
N LEU A 17 0.49 -7.77 -11.65
CA LEU A 17 1.29 -8.76 -10.91
C LEU A 17 0.73 -9.06 -9.52
N LEU A 18 -0.22 -8.24 -9.07
CA LEU A 18 -0.82 -8.40 -7.76
C LEU A 18 -1.88 -9.50 -7.82
N PRO A 19 -2.00 -10.31 -6.76
CA PRO A 19 -3.04 -11.34 -6.70
C PRO A 19 -4.41 -10.68 -6.85
N GLY A 20 -5.24 -11.31 -7.69
CA GLY A 20 -6.62 -10.89 -7.87
C GLY A 20 -7.43 -11.07 -6.59
N VAL A 21 -8.48 -10.27 -6.44
CA VAL A 21 -9.45 -10.43 -5.36
C VAL A 21 -10.32 -11.63 -5.71
N ASP A 22 -10.03 -12.79 -5.13
CA ASP A 22 -10.69 -14.07 -5.42
C ASP A 22 -12.09 -14.22 -4.77
N GLY A 23 -12.57 -13.16 -4.12
CA GLY A 23 -13.90 -13.07 -3.53
C GLY A 23 -14.08 -13.90 -2.25
N ARG A 24 -13.02 -14.51 -1.73
CA ARG A 24 -13.06 -15.30 -0.49
C ARG A 24 -12.58 -14.47 0.69
N GLY A 25 -13.43 -14.36 1.72
CA GLY A 25 -13.10 -13.61 2.95
C GLY A 25 -13.33 -12.10 2.82
N ARG A 26 -12.70 -11.33 3.72
CA ARG A 26 -12.86 -9.87 3.73
C ARG A 26 -12.22 -9.26 2.47
N PRO A 27 -12.92 -8.37 1.74
CA PRO A 27 -12.36 -7.71 0.58
C PRO A 27 -11.03 -7.04 0.92
N TRP A 28 -10.06 -7.27 0.06
CA TRP A 28 -8.75 -6.66 0.16
C TRP A 28 -8.89 -5.14 0.04
N ARG A 29 -8.21 -4.40 0.92
CA ARG A 29 -8.05 -2.95 0.72
C ARG A 29 -7.33 -2.68 -0.59
N ASP A 30 -7.62 -1.53 -1.17
CA ASP A 30 -6.97 -0.99 -2.36
C ASP A 30 -5.45 -1.23 -2.30
N HIS A 31 -4.95 -1.99 -3.29
CA HIS A 31 -3.56 -2.39 -3.33
C HIS A 31 -2.63 -1.19 -3.49
N ARG A 32 -3.03 -0.20 -4.28
CA ARG A 32 -2.22 1.00 -4.53
C ARG A 32 -2.06 1.80 -3.25
N GLN A 33 -3.14 1.95 -2.49
CA GLN A 33 -3.13 2.61 -1.18
C GLN A 33 -2.12 1.94 -0.24
N VAL A 34 -2.16 0.61 -0.12
CA VAL A 34 -1.29 -0.11 0.81
C VAL A 34 0.16 -0.10 0.34
N ILE A 35 0.43 -0.31 -0.95
CA ILE A 35 1.79 -0.24 -1.50
C ILE A 35 2.38 1.16 -1.31
N ASN A 36 1.59 2.23 -1.53
CA ASN A 36 2.04 3.59 -1.23
C ASN A 36 2.35 3.79 0.27
N GLY A 37 1.60 3.15 1.18
CA GLY A 37 1.91 3.12 2.60
C GLY A 37 3.25 2.45 2.92
N VAL A 38 3.53 1.30 2.30
CA VAL A 38 4.81 0.60 2.41
C VAL A 38 5.96 1.49 1.89
N LEU A 39 5.81 2.08 0.71
CA LEU A 39 6.82 2.95 0.11
C LEU A 39 7.09 4.19 0.97
N TRP A 40 6.06 4.78 1.56
CA TRP A 40 6.23 5.88 2.50
C TRP A 40 7.06 5.45 3.72
N ARG A 41 6.79 4.26 4.30
CA ARG A 41 7.54 3.74 5.43
C ARG A 41 9.00 3.47 5.08
N LEU A 42 9.26 2.86 3.92
CA LEU A 42 10.62 2.57 3.45
C LEU A 42 11.42 3.86 3.22
N ARG A 43 10.78 4.89 2.68
CA ARG A 43 11.43 6.18 2.42
C ARG A 43 11.70 7.00 3.69
N THR A 44 10.80 6.96 4.66
CA THR A 44 10.82 7.89 5.81
C THR A 44 11.55 7.36 7.02
N GLY A 45 11.69 6.04 7.18
CA GLY A 45 12.26 5.50 8.41
C GLY A 45 11.30 5.52 9.62
N ALA A 46 10.15 6.19 9.51
CA ALA A 46 9.26 6.50 10.62
C ALA A 46 8.60 5.26 11.24
N PRO A 47 8.24 5.25 12.54
CA PRO A 47 7.48 4.17 13.15
C PRO A 47 6.19 3.85 12.38
N TRP A 48 5.78 2.57 12.35
CA TRP A 48 4.53 2.16 11.69
C TRP A 48 3.30 2.89 12.23
N ARG A 49 3.29 3.22 13.53
CA ARG A 49 2.18 3.94 14.16
C ARG A 49 2.00 5.37 13.65
N ASP A 50 3.03 5.93 13.00
CA ASP A 50 3.01 7.27 12.42
C ASP A 50 2.63 7.24 10.92
N LEU A 51 2.25 6.07 10.39
CA LEU A 51 1.79 5.95 9.02
C LEU A 51 0.61 6.90 8.78
N PRO A 52 0.67 7.76 7.75
CA PRO A 52 -0.42 8.66 7.45
C PRO A 52 -1.73 7.92 7.16
N GLU A 53 -2.82 8.38 7.77
CA GLU A 53 -4.15 7.75 7.69
C GLU A 53 -4.67 7.57 6.25
N ARG A 54 -4.20 8.41 5.31
CA ARG A 54 -4.50 8.27 3.87
C ARG A 54 -4.09 6.91 3.27
N TYR A 55 -3.15 6.21 3.90
CA TYR A 55 -2.72 4.86 3.51
C TYR A 55 -3.50 3.74 4.20
N GLY A 56 -4.43 4.11 5.09
CA GLY A 56 -5.23 3.18 5.88
C GLY A 56 -4.56 2.78 7.20
N PRO A 57 -5.17 1.81 7.90
CA PRO A 57 -4.66 1.31 9.17
C PRO A 57 -3.25 0.76 9.00
N TRP A 58 -2.33 1.23 9.83
CA TRP A 58 -0.92 0.80 9.75
C TRP A 58 -0.75 -0.71 9.93
N GLN A 59 -1.64 -1.36 10.69
CA GLN A 59 -1.63 -2.82 10.87
C GLN A 59 -1.83 -3.53 9.53
N THR A 60 -2.81 -3.09 8.73
CA THR A 60 -3.08 -3.67 7.41
C THR A 60 -1.91 -3.47 6.45
N VAL A 61 -1.24 -2.33 6.52
CA VAL A 61 -0.06 -2.07 5.69
C VAL A 61 1.13 -2.91 6.14
N TYR A 62 1.32 -3.05 7.45
CA TYR A 62 2.35 -3.90 8.04
C TYR A 62 2.14 -5.38 7.71
N GLU A 63 0.92 -5.90 7.87
CA GLU A 63 0.56 -7.29 7.55
C GLU A 63 0.75 -7.64 6.06
N ARG A 64 0.67 -6.64 5.16
CA ARG A 64 0.98 -6.85 3.73
C ARG A 64 2.47 -6.76 3.41
N PHE A 65 3.27 -6.22 4.32
CA PHE A 65 4.71 -6.06 4.15
C PHE A 65 5.50 -7.21 4.80
N ALA A 66 5.08 -7.65 5.98
CA ALA A 66 5.68 -8.74 6.76
C ALA A 66 5.29 -10.11 6.22
#